data_AF-A0A1L5KU41-F1
#
_entry.id   AF-A0A1L5KU41-F1
#
_cell.length_a   1.000
_cell.length_b   1.000
_cell.length_c   1.000
_cell.angle_alpha   90.00
_cell.angle_beta   90.00
_cell.angle_gamma   90.00
#
_symmetry.space_group_name_H-M   'P 1'
#
loop_
_entity.id
_entity.type
_entity.pdbx_description
1 polymer ?
#
loop_
_entity_poly.entity_id
_entity_poly.type
_entity_poly.pdbx_seq_one_letter_code
_entity_poly.pdbx_strand_id
1 'polypeptide(L)' 'GQVIKGWDQTVPGHNVGSRLVVSIPPEYGYGSRGVPQAGIGGEDTLVFVIDIISTR' A
#
# COMPACT_ATOMS: atom_id res chain seq x y z
N GLY A 1 5.24 -10.09 1.98
CA GLY A 1 6.30 -9.11 2.25
C GLY A 1 6.26 -8.69 3.70
N GLN A 2 7.20 -7.84 4.13
CA GLN A 2 7.13 -7.14 5.42
C GLN A 2 6.16 -5.95 5.40
N VAL A 3 5.43 -5.76 4.29
CA VAL A 3 4.50 -4.66 4.03
C VAL A 3 3.08 -5.19 3.80
N ILE A 4 2.11 -4.30 3.69
CA ILE A 4 0.71 -4.67 3.37
C ILE A 4 0.64 -5.36 2.00
N LYS A 5 -0.30 -6.30 1.86
CA LYS A 5 -0.47 -7.14 0.67
C LYS A 5 -0.67 -6.32 -0.61
N GLY A 6 -1.37 -5.19 -0.53
CA GLY A 6 -1.60 -4.32 -1.68
C GLY A 6 -0.31 -3.74 -2.27
N TRP A 7 0.71 -3.45 -1.47
CA TRP A 7 2.01 -3.01 -1.99
C TRP A 7 2.77 -4.16 -2.67
N ASP A 8 2.79 -5.34 -2.05
CA ASP A 8 3.39 -6.53 -2.64
C ASP A 8 2.81 -6.86 -4.02
N GLN A 9 1.55 -6.49 -4.29
CA GLN A 9 0.88 -6.75 -5.56
C GLN A 9 1.02 -5.63 -6.60
N THR A 10 1.15 -4.38 -6.17
CA THR A 10 1.05 -3.22 -7.07
C THR A 10 2.38 -2.54 -7.35
N VAL A 11 3.38 -2.67 -6.48
CA VAL A 11 4.69 -2.02 -6.66
C VAL A 11 5.62 -2.78 -7.63
N PRO A 12 5.68 -4.13 -7.62
CA PRO A 12 6.57 -4.86 -8.53
C PRO A 12 6.27 -4.61 -10.01
N GLY A 13 7.32 -4.60 -10.84
CA GLY A 13 7.21 -4.49 -12.30
C GLY A 13 7.20 -3.05 -12.85
N HIS A 14 7.20 -2.05 -11.97
CA HIS A 14 7.32 -0.64 -12.37
C HIS A 14 8.79 -0.18 -12.38
N ASN A 15 9.10 0.77 -13.27
CA ASN A 15 10.47 1.28 -13.45
C ASN A 15 10.89 2.25 -12.36
N VAL A 16 12.19 2.29 -12.03
CA VAL A 16 12.80 3.37 -11.25
C VAL A 16 12.49 4.72 -11.89
N GLY A 17 12.13 5.71 -11.07
CA GLY A 17 11.68 7.04 -11.46
C GLY A 17 10.17 7.17 -11.66
N SER A 18 9.41 6.08 -11.58
CA SER A 18 7.94 6.12 -11.70
C SER A 18 7.26 6.60 -10.42
N ARG A 19 6.10 7.25 -10.57
CA ARG A 19 5.15 7.54 -9.50
C ARG A 19 3.84 6.79 -9.73
N LEU A 20 3.37 6.08 -8.71
CA LEU A 20 2.11 5.32 -8.75
C LEU A 20 1.08 5.96 -7.81
N VAL A 21 -0.18 5.96 -8.21
CA VAL A 21 -1.31 6.22 -7.30
C VAL A 21 -2.07 4.92 -7.13
N VAL A 22 -2.17 4.43 -5.91
CA VAL A 22 -2.74 3.11 -5.61
C VAL A 22 -3.83 3.25 -4.56
N SER A 23 -5.02 2.72 -4.87
CA SER A 23 -6.12 2.54 -3.92
C SER A 23 -6.12 1.08 -3.44
N ILE A 24 -6.03 0.87 -2.14
CA ILE A 24 -5.90 -0.45 -1.50
C ILE A 24 -7.11 -0.68 -0.60
N PRO A 25 -8.03 -1.57 -1.01
CA PRO A 25 -9.14 -2.00 -0.16
C PRO A 25 -8.65 -2.68 1.13
N PRO A 26 -9.47 -2.69 2.21
CA PRO A 26 -9.08 -3.22 3.52
C PRO A 26 -8.50 -4.64 3.50
N GLU A 27 -9.05 -5.53 2.68
CA GLU A 27 -8.63 -6.92 2.54
C GLU A 27 -7.21 -7.10 1.96
N TYR A 28 -6.68 -6.04 1.35
CA TYR A 28 -5.29 -5.95 0.89
C TYR A 28 -4.43 -5.02 1.77
N GLY A 29 -5.04 -4.31 2.72
CA GLY A 29 -4.40 -3.42 3.68
C GLY A 29 -4.25 -4.08 5.06
N TYR A 30 -4.86 -3.46 6.06
CA TYR A 30 -4.81 -3.90 7.46
C TYR A 30 -6.01 -4.76 7.90
N GLY A 31 -6.97 -5.00 6.99
CA GLY A 31 -8.18 -5.77 7.26
C GLY A 31 -9.01 -5.21 8.42
N SER A 32 -9.93 -6.02 8.94
CA SER A 32 -10.86 -5.62 10.01
C SER A 32 -10.18 -5.15 11.31
N ARG A 33 -8.90 -5.47 11.51
CA ARG A 33 -8.13 -5.00 12.67
C ARG A 33 -7.75 -3.52 12.56
N GLY A 34 -7.56 -3.01 11.35
CA GLY A 34 -7.07 -1.64 11.12
C GLY A 34 -5.72 -1.37 11.81
N VAL A 35 -5.41 -0.08 12.00
CA VAL A 35 -4.29 0.41 12.82
C VAL A 35 -4.79 1.59 13.66
N PRO A 36 -5.46 1.34 14.80
CA PRO A 36 -6.11 2.39 15.58
C PRO A 36 -5.16 3.51 16.03
N GLN A 37 -3.91 3.16 16.40
CA GLN A 37 -2.92 4.18 16.78
C GLN A 37 -2.52 5.13 15.63
N ALA A 38 -2.79 4.74 14.38
CA ALA A 38 -2.56 5.55 13.18
C ALA A 38 -3.87 6.14 12.61
N GLY A 39 -5.01 5.96 13.30
CA GLY A 39 -6.31 6.44 12.84
C GLY A 39 -6.88 5.66 11.65
N ILE A 40 -6.40 4.44 11.39
CA ILE A 40 -6.86 3.61 10.28
C ILE A 40 -7.89 2.61 10.79
N GLY A 41 -9.13 2.76 10.34
CA GLY A 41 -10.24 1.86 10.60
C GLY A 41 -10.09 0.51 9.88
N GLY A 42 -10.84 -0.48 10.34
CA GLY A 42 -10.80 -1.84 9.77
C GLY A 42 -11.46 -1.97 8.39
N GLU A 43 -12.24 -0.98 7.98
CA GLU A 43 -12.97 -0.93 6.70
C GLU A 43 -12.45 0.20 5.79
N ASP A 44 -11.38 0.88 6.20
CA ASP A 44 -10.83 2.01 5.47
C ASP A 44 -10.10 1.56 4.20
N THR A 45 -10.45 2.18 3.09
CA THR A 45 -9.65 2.09 1.86
C THR A 45 -8.49 3.08 1.94
N LEU A 46 -7.29 2.61 1.68
CA LEU A 46 -6.07 3.42 1.77
C LEU A 46 -5.66 3.90 0.37
N VAL A 47 -5.37 5.18 0.22
CA VAL A 47 -4.84 5.75 -1.03
C VAL A 47 -3.40 6.19 -0.82
N PHE A 48 -2.50 5.66 -1.65
CA PHE A 48 -1.06 5.94 -1.59
C PHE A 48 -0.58 6.61 -2.87
N VAL A 49 0.40 7.50 -2.70
CA VAL A 49 1.29 7.94 -3.78
C VAL A 49 2.65 7.35 -3.52
N ILE A 50 3.16 6.55 -4.44
CA ILE A 50 4.40 5.78 -4.27
C ILE A 50 5.41 6.23 -5.33
N ASP A 51 6.57 6.68 -4.89
CA ASP A 51 7.72 6.99 -5.75
C ASP A 51 8.72 5.84 -5.74
N ILE A 52 9.10 5.36 -6.91
CA ILE A 52 10.13 4.31 -7.05
C ILE A 52 11.48 4.98 -7.24
N ILE A 53 12.25 5.10 -6.16
CA ILE A 53 13.51 5.85 -6.16
C ILE A 53 14.71 5.00 -6.63
N SER A 54 14.72 3.71 -6.30
CA SER A 54 15.78 2.76 -6.72
C SER A 54 15.32 1.31 -6.58
N THR A 55 16.04 0.39 -7.24
CA THR A 55 15.91 -1.06 -7.06
C THR A 55 17.28 -1.66 -6.75
N ARG A 56 17.32 -2.78 -6.02
CA ARG A 56 18.55 -3.52 -5.73
C ARG A 56 18.66 -4.77 -6.57
#